data_AF-K2CY66-F1
#
_entry.id   AF-K2CY66-F1
#
_cell.length_a   1.000
_cell.length_b   1.000
_cell.length_c   1.000
_cell.angle_alpha   90.00
_cell.angle_beta   90.00
_cell.angle_gamma   90.00
#
_symmetry.space_group_name_H-M   'P 1'
#
loop_
_entity.id
_entity.type
_entity.pdbx_description
1 polymer ?
#
loop_
_entity_poly.entity_id
_entity_poly.type
_entity_poly.pdbx_seq_one_letter_code
_entity_poly.pdbx_strand_id
1 'polypeptide(L)'
;MKYSLLVGLVWLVGCTQTSPVPLYVEDRVFVWGEIQTTPDLPVEQWDWSAADAVLAKYDQPISLAIWPYALWDQASCHALWSTVITTYGIHFQAPYPVCDETAYQYWLTQIEERYGDQVADWRVIDDHQQQEPPLANFIGSEEDYSRLVDLTKTVIMDTL
;
A
#
# COMPACT_ATOMS: atom_id res chain seq x y z
N MET A 1 -53.65 -46.10 -12.60
CA MET A 1 -53.46 -45.20 -11.45
C MET A 1 -51.96 -45.03 -11.20
N LYS A 2 -51.49 -43.77 -11.24
CA LYS A 2 -50.34 -43.17 -10.52
C LYS A 2 -48.89 -43.59 -10.84
N TYR A 3 -48.26 -42.74 -11.66
CA TYR A 3 -46.95 -42.06 -11.54
C TYR A 3 -45.85 -42.63 -10.61
N SER A 4 -44.61 -42.72 -11.13
CA SER A 4 -43.55 -41.75 -10.81
C SER A 4 -42.27 -41.94 -11.66
N LEU A 5 -41.78 -40.82 -12.19
CA LEU A 5 -40.45 -40.61 -12.75
C LEU A 5 -39.37 -40.80 -11.66
N LEU A 6 -38.13 -41.09 -12.08
CA LEU A 6 -36.97 -40.38 -11.54
C LEU A 6 -35.82 -40.38 -12.56
N VAL A 7 -35.65 -39.20 -13.13
CA VAL A 7 -34.54 -38.75 -13.98
C VAL A 7 -33.31 -38.62 -13.09
N GLY A 8 -32.24 -39.35 -13.42
CA GLY A 8 -30.93 -39.16 -12.80
C GLY A 8 -30.32 -37.85 -13.30
N LEU A 9 -30.34 -36.83 -12.45
CA LEU A 9 -29.66 -35.54 -12.66
C LEU A 9 -28.15 -35.76 -12.63
N VAL A 10 -27.47 -35.53 -13.76
CA VAL A 10 -26.02 -35.36 -13.82
C VAL A 10 -25.70 -34.01 -13.20
N TRP A 11 -25.17 -34.00 -11.99
CA TRP A 11 -24.63 -32.79 -11.38
C TRP A 11 -23.29 -32.47 -12.05
N LEU A 12 -23.31 -31.43 -12.90
CA LEU A 12 -22.13 -30.70 -13.30
C LEU A 12 -21.47 -30.14 -12.04
N VAL A 13 -20.35 -30.74 -11.63
CA VAL A 13 -19.45 -30.15 -10.64
C VAL A 13 -18.80 -28.95 -11.33
N GLY A 14 -19.43 -27.79 -11.19
CA GLY A 14 -18.80 -26.52 -11.53
C GLY A 14 -17.56 -26.38 -10.67
N CYS A 15 -16.39 -26.37 -11.33
CA CYS A 15 -15.17 -25.91 -10.70
C CYS A 15 -15.37 -24.43 -10.36
N THR A 16 -15.73 -24.14 -9.11
CA THR A 16 -15.59 -22.79 -8.59
C THR A 16 -14.09 -22.51 -8.52
N GLN A 17 -13.57 -21.83 -9.55
CA GLN A 17 -12.31 -21.11 -9.44
C GLN A 17 -12.47 -20.12 -8.28
N THR A 18 -12.05 -20.56 -7.10
CA THR A 18 -11.78 -19.65 -6.00
C THR A 18 -10.56 -18.88 -6.47
N SER A 19 -10.76 -17.62 -6.86
CA SER A 19 -9.63 -16.70 -7.07
C SER A 19 -8.75 -16.81 -5.83
N PRO A 20 -7.43 -17.08 -5.99
CA PRO A 20 -6.56 -17.19 -4.83
C PRO A 20 -6.65 -15.88 -4.05
N VAL A 21 -6.96 -15.98 -2.75
CA VAL A 21 -6.89 -14.85 -1.84
C VAL A 21 -5.48 -14.29 -1.96
N PRO A 22 -5.31 -12.98 -2.24
CA PRO A 22 -3.98 -12.41 -2.39
C PRO A 22 -3.19 -12.67 -1.11
N LEU A 23 -1.96 -13.15 -1.29
CA LEU A 23 -1.06 -13.35 -0.17
C LEU A 23 -0.71 -11.97 0.38
N TYR A 24 -1.07 -11.71 1.65
CA TYR A 24 -0.63 -10.53 2.37
C TYR A 24 0.85 -10.70 2.70
N VAL A 25 1.68 -9.83 2.15
CA VAL A 25 3.14 -9.87 2.28
C VAL A 25 3.58 -8.67 3.11
N GLU A 26 4.67 -8.86 3.88
CA GLU A 26 5.34 -7.88 4.74
C GLU A 26 4.97 -6.43 4.40
N ASP A 27 4.20 -5.78 5.28
CA ASP A 27 3.54 -4.51 4.95
C ASP A 27 4.52 -3.36 4.68
N ARG A 28 5.80 -3.47 5.05
CA ARG A 28 6.76 -2.36 5.07
C ARG A 28 7.75 -2.42 3.91
N VAL A 29 7.22 -2.51 2.69
CA VAL A 29 8.03 -2.54 1.47
C VAL A 29 8.14 -1.16 0.83
N PHE A 30 7.02 -0.43 0.79
CA PHE A 30 6.94 0.86 0.14
C PHE A 30 6.79 1.99 1.15
N VAL A 31 7.87 2.27 1.87
CA VAL A 31 7.96 3.43 2.77
C VAL A 31 8.67 4.56 2.05
N TRP A 32 7.97 5.67 1.84
CA TRP A 32 8.46 6.77 0.99
C TRP A 32 9.84 7.27 1.38
N GLY A 33 10.06 7.59 2.66
CA GLY A 33 11.33 8.09 3.17
C GLY A 33 12.46 7.06 3.26
N GLU A 34 12.16 5.77 3.09
CA GLU A 34 13.18 4.72 3.02
C GLU A 34 13.67 4.55 1.58
N ILE A 35 12.77 4.67 0.60
CA ILE A 35 13.11 4.59 -0.83
C ILE A 35 13.75 5.90 -1.31
N GLN A 36 13.05 7.03 -1.12
CA GLN A 36 13.56 8.36 -1.43
C GLN A 36 14.01 9.03 -0.13
N THR A 37 15.29 8.88 0.20
CA THR A 37 15.82 9.33 1.51
C THR A 37 15.96 10.84 1.64
N THR A 38 16.00 11.58 0.52
CA THR A 38 16.02 13.06 0.48
C THR A 38 15.22 13.58 -0.73
N PRO A 39 14.63 14.78 -0.67
CA PRO A 39 13.75 15.29 -1.73
C PRO A 39 14.45 15.43 -3.09
N ASP A 40 15.71 15.87 -3.11
CA ASP A 40 16.45 16.14 -4.35
C ASP A 40 17.18 14.92 -4.93
N LEU A 41 16.97 13.74 -4.35
CA LEU A 41 17.64 12.52 -4.80
C LEU A 41 17.03 12.09 -6.14
N PRO A 42 17.83 11.92 -7.21
CA PRO A 42 17.28 11.46 -8.47
C PRO A 42 16.91 9.96 -8.38
N VAL A 43 15.93 9.54 -9.19
CA VAL A 43 15.27 8.21 -9.07
C VAL A 43 16.27 7.06 -9.14
N GLU A 44 17.32 7.18 -9.94
CA GLU A 44 18.37 6.17 -10.07
C GLU A 44 19.21 5.95 -8.80
N GLN A 45 19.09 6.85 -7.83
CA GLN A 45 19.76 6.77 -6.53
C GLN A 45 18.81 6.40 -5.39
N TRP A 46 17.52 6.21 -5.65
CA TRP A 46 16.57 5.74 -4.63
C TRP A 46 16.91 4.31 -4.18
N ASP A 47 16.66 4.01 -2.91
CA ASP A 47 16.95 2.70 -2.33
C ASP A 47 15.79 1.73 -2.56
N TRP A 48 15.88 0.96 -3.64
CA TRP A 48 14.91 -0.06 -4.01
C TRP A 48 15.16 -1.41 -3.34
N SER A 49 16.22 -1.55 -2.55
CA SER A 49 16.76 -2.87 -2.16
C SER A 49 15.78 -3.71 -1.33
N ALA A 50 15.05 -3.08 -0.40
CA ALA A 50 14.04 -3.75 0.41
C ALA A 50 12.87 -4.26 -0.46
N ALA A 51 12.37 -3.43 -1.39
CA ALA A 51 11.31 -3.80 -2.30
C ALA A 51 11.73 -4.90 -3.27
N ASP A 52 12.88 -4.75 -3.92
CA ASP A 52 13.45 -5.76 -4.80
C ASP A 52 13.61 -7.10 -4.07
N ALA A 53 14.10 -7.09 -2.83
CA ALA A 53 14.30 -8.31 -2.04
C ALA A 53 12.99 -9.00 -1.63
N VAL A 54 11.91 -8.26 -1.39
CA VAL A 54 10.61 -8.84 -1.04
C VAL A 54 9.91 -9.36 -2.30
N LEU A 55 9.82 -8.56 -3.36
CA LEU A 55 9.15 -8.94 -4.59
C LEU A 55 9.82 -10.13 -5.29
N ALA A 56 11.14 -10.25 -5.21
CA ALA A 56 11.86 -11.42 -5.73
C ALA A 56 11.52 -12.76 -5.05
N LYS A 57 10.82 -12.75 -3.90
CA LYS A 57 10.37 -13.97 -3.21
C LYS A 57 9.07 -14.55 -3.80
N TYR A 58 8.39 -13.82 -4.68
CA TYR A 58 7.06 -14.17 -5.15
C TYR A 58 7.03 -14.31 -6.67
N ASP A 59 6.57 -15.46 -7.14
CA ASP A 59 6.41 -15.75 -8.58
C ASP A 59 5.06 -15.27 -9.14
N GLN A 60 4.20 -14.72 -8.29
CA GLN A 60 2.87 -14.24 -8.62
C GLN A 60 2.65 -12.86 -8.02
N PRO A 61 1.78 -12.02 -8.62
CA PRO A 61 1.46 -10.72 -8.05
C PRO A 61 0.88 -10.82 -6.63
N ILE A 62 1.28 -9.90 -5.75
CA ILE A 62 0.94 -9.90 -4.32
C ILE A 62 0.24 -8.59 -3.90
N SER A 63 -0.42 -8.58 -2.73
CA SER A 63 -0.97 -7.35 -2.15
C SER A 63 0.11 -6.65 -1.32
N LEU A 64 0.32 -5.36 -1.55
CA LEU A 64 1.37 -4.56 -0.89
C LEU A 64 0.80 -3.26 -0.33
N ALA A 65 1.35 -2.84 0.81
CA ALA A 65 0.97 -1.60 1.46
C ALA A 65 1.91 -0.45 1.08
N ILE A 66 1.31 0.71 0.78
CA ILE A 66 1.95 2.00 0.59
C ILE A 66 1.96 2.75 1.91
N TRP A 67 3.16 3.16 2.33
CA TRP A 67 3.41 3.98 3.50
C TRP A 67 3.94 5.34 3.05
N PRO A 68 3.09 6.37 3.02
CA PRO A 68 3.37 7.66 2.38
C PRO A 68 4.19 8.57 3.29
N TYR A 69 5.15 8.02 4.02
CA TYR A 69 5.82 8.73 5.10
C TYR A 69 7.28 8.96 4.77
N ALA A 70 7.66 10.23 4.73
CA ALA A 70 9.03 10.67 4.58
C ALA A 70 9.32 11.80 5.54
N LEU A 71 10.28 11.63 6.46
CA LEU A 71 10.59 12.64 7.47
C LEU A 71 10.95 14.01 6.87
N TRP A 72 11.58 14.03 5.70
CA TRP A 72 11.92 15.27 5.00
C TRP A 72 10.69 16.00 4.44
N ASP A 73 9.67 15.26 3.99
CA ASP A 73 8.39 15.84 3.55
C ASP A 73 7.68 16.44 4.76
N GLN A 74 7.58 15.65 5.83
CA GLN A 74 6.92 16.02 7.08
C GLN A 74 7.58 17.21 7.78
N ALA A 75 8.89 17.39 7.66
CA ALA A 75 9.60 18.54 8.19
C ALA A 75 9.18 19.87 7.55
N SER A 76 8.54 19.86 6.38
CA SER A 76 8.11 21.10 5.69
C SER A 76 6.83 21.71 6.26
N CYS A 77 5.87 20.88 6.72
CA CYS A 77 4.57 21.35 7.21
C CYS A 77 4.19 20.88 8.63
N HIS A 78 4.86 19.85 9.14
CA HIS A 78 4.63 19.25 10.46
C HIS A 78 5.82 19.36 11.42
N ALA A 79 6.76 20.29 11.17
CA ALA A 79 7.97 20.48 12.00
C ALA A 79 7.71 20.71 13.50
N LEU A 80 6.52 21.23 13.85
CA LEU A 80 6.12 21.51 15.23
C LEU A 80 5.30 20.37 15.86
N TRP A 81 5.01 19.32 15.09
CA TRP A 81 4.20 18.20 15.54
C TRP A 81 5.11 17.17 16.23
N SER A 82 4.55 16.48 17.21
CA SER A 82 5.29 15.52 18.01
C SER A 82 5.66 14.30 17.18
N THR A 83 6.93 13.93 17.17
CA THR A 83 7.36 12.64 16.62
C THR A 83 6.64 11.49 17.32
N VAL A 84 6.02 10.59 16.56
CA VAL A 84 5.32 9.42 17.07
C VAL A 84 6.17 8.18 16.82
N ILE A 85 6.83 7.70 17.87
CA ILE A 85 7.61 6.46 17.79
C ILE A 85 6.63 5.29 17.85
N THR A 86 6.46 4.62 16.71
CA THR A 86 5.71 3.39 16.62
C THR A 86 6.65 2.19 16.75
N THR A 87 6.08 1.02 17.02
CA THR A 87 6.81 -0.26 17.01
C THR A 87 7.31 -0.64 15.60
N TYR A 88 6.86 0.06 14.56
CA TYR A 88 7.35 -0.12 13.20
C TYR A 88 8.76 0.45 12.99
N GLY A 89 9.28 1.24 13.93
CA GLY A 89 10.65 1.73 13.94
C GLY A 89 10.76 3.24 13.76
N ILE A 90 12.00 3.73 13.65
CA ILE A 90 12.30 5.18 13.57
C ILE A 90 11.84 5.84 12.26
N HIS A 91 11.48 5.04 11.25
CA HIS A 91 11.09 5.52 9.93
C HIS A 91 9.60 5.90 9.85
N PHE A 92 8.81 5.48 10.83
CA PHE A 92 7.38 5.79 10.97
C PHE A 92 7.11 6.88 12.00
N GLN A 93 8.10 7.74 12.19
CA GLN A 93 8.16 8.73 13.27
C GLN A 93 7.19 9.91 13.08
N ALA A 94 6.53 9.99 11.93
CA ALA A 94 5.59 11.06 11.59
C ALA A 94 4.51 10.50 10.64
N PRO A 95 3.56 9.68 11.12
CA PRO A 95 2.51 9.09 10.30
C PRO A 95 1.40 10.11 9.99
N TYR A 96 1.77 11.31 9.57
CA TYR A 96 0.87 12.43 9.30
C TYR A 96 0.56 12.52 7.80
N PRO A 97 -0.39 13.37 7.38
CA PRO A 97 -0.67 13.59 5.97
C PRO A 97 0.58 14.05 5.20
N VAL A 98 0.63 13.76 3.90
CA VAL A 98 1.72 14.25 3.04
C VAL A 98 1.71 15.78 2.93
N CYS A 99 2.88 16.41 2.99
CA CYS A 99 2.98 17.86 2.86
C CYS A 99 3.06 18.30 1.38
N ASP A 100 3.88 17.61 0.58
CA ASP A 100 4.00 17.81 -0.86
C ASP A 100 3.33 16.68 -1.63
N GLU A 101 2.07 16.91 -1.99
CA GLU A 101 1.28 15.97 -2.77
C GLU A 101 1.85 15.71 -4.17
N THR A 102 2.52 16.70 -4.77
CA THR A 102 3.10 16.55 -6.11
C THR A 102 4.31 15.63 -6.04
N ALA A 103 5.18 15.81 -5.05
CA ALA A 103 6.30 14.92 -4.80
C ALA A 103 5.83 13.51 -4.46
N TYR A 104 4.77 13.39 -3.65
CA TYR A 104 4.18 12.10 -3.30
C TYR A 104 3.65 11.36 -4.53
N GLN A 105 2.86 12.04 -5.37
CA GLN A 105 2.34 11.46 -6.60
C GLN A 105 3.45 11.08 -7.58
N TYR A 106 4.52 11.89 -7.69
CA TYR A 106 5.68 11.55 -8.49
C TYR A 106 6.37 10.26 -7.99
N TRP A 107 6.56 10.13 -6.67
CA TRP A 107 7.08 8.90 -6.08
C TRP A 107 6.20 7.68 -6.35
N LEU A 108 4.87 7.82 -6.24
CA LEU A 108 3.92 6.76 -6.60
C LEU A 108 4.03 6.36 -8.07
N THR A 109 4.22 7.32 -8.98
CA THR A 109 4.40 7.02 -10.42
C THR A 109 5.63 6.15 -10.63
N GLN A 110 6.74 6.46 -9.96
CA GLN A 110 7.96 5.67 -10.09
C GLN A 110 7.83 4.27 -9.48
N ILE A 111 7.04 4.10 -8.42
CA ILE A 111 6.71 2.78 -7.87
C ILE A 111 5.88 1.98 -8.88
N GLU A 112 4.82 2.56 -9.41
CA GLU A 112 3.92 1.89 -10.35
C GLU A 112 4.66 1.50 -11.64
N GLU A 113 5.47 2.41 -12.20
CA GLU A 113 6.31 2.14 -13.37
C GLU A 113 7.31 0.99 -13.14
N ARG A 114 7.81 0.83 -11.90
CA ARG A 114 8.81 -0.19 -11.57
C ARG A 114 8.19 -1.53 -11.18
N TYR A 115 7.05 -1.53 -10.49
CA TYR A 115 6.52 -2.70 -9.81
C TYR A 115 5.05 -3.04 -10.12
N GLY A 116 4.31 -2.21 -10.86
CA GLY A 116 2.87 -2.41 -11.13
C GLY A 116 2.51 -3.84 -11.57
N ASP A 117 3.27 -4.41 -12.51
CA ASP A 117 3.04 -5.77 -13.03
C ASP A 117 3.19 -6.89 -11.97
N GLN A 118 3.85 -6.61 -10.85
CA GLN A 118 4.10 -7.57 -9.76
C GLN A 118 3.15 -7.36 -8.56
N VAL A 119 2.24 -6.39 -8.64
CA VAL A 119 1.32 -6.07 -7.53
C VAL A 119 -0.12 -6.30 -7.97
N ALA A 120 -0.81 -7.19 -7.24
CA ALA A 120 -2.21 -7.52 -7.51
C ALA A 120 -3.17 -6.50 -6.90
N ASP A 121 -2.77 -5.90 -5.77
CA ASP A 121 -3.60 -5.02 -4.96
C ASP A 121 -2.72 -4.04 -4.16
N TRP A 122 -3.04 -2.77 -4.26
CA TRP A 122 -2.34 -1.70 -3.57
C TRP A 122 -3.19 -1.22 -2.39
N ARG A 123 -2.64 -1.30 -1.18
CA ARG A 123 -3.30 -0.84 0.04
C ARG A 123 -2.62 0.41 0.55
N VAL A 124 -3.36 1.50 0.75
CA VAL A 124 -2.82 2.68 1.42
C VAL A 124 -2.97 2.45 2.92
N ILE A 125 -1.85 2.33 3.66
CA ILE A 125 -1.77 2.19 5.12
C ILE A 125 -2.79 1.21 5.72
N ASP A 126 -2.34 0.09 6.28
CA ASP A 126 -3.25 -0.76 7.03
C ASP A 126 -3.79 -0.03 8.27
N ASP A 127 -5.13 -0.03 8.42
CA ASP A 127 -5.83 0.46 9.61
C ASP A 127 -5.58 1.94 9.98
N HIS A 128 -6.04 2.87 9.13
CA HIS A 128 -6.03 4.32 9.39
C HIS A 128 -6.77 4.79 10.65
N GLN A 129 -7.60 3.91 11.24
CA GLN A 129 -8.28 4.21 12.50
C GLN A 129 -7.35 4.04 13.70
N GLN A 130 -6.22 3.36 13.51
CA GLN A 130 -5.18 3.19 14.51
C GLN A 130 -4.30 4.44 14.59
N GLN A 131 -4.76 5.45 15.35
CA GLN A 131 -4.06 6.74 15.47
C GLN A 131 -3.13 6.85 16.69
N GLU A 132 -3.19 5.91 17.64
CA GLU A 132 -2.46 6.02 18.91
C GLU A 132 -1.21 5.13 18.94
N PRO A 133 -0.10 5.58 19.57
CA PRO A 133 1.04 4.72 19.87
C PRO A 133 0.59 3.50 20.71
N PRO A 134 1.27 2.34 20.57
CA PRO A 134 2.55 2.13 19.90
C PRO A 134 2.45 1.70 18.42
N LEU A 135 1.27 1.82 17.81
CA LEU A 135 0.99 1.29 16.47
C LEU A 135 0.28 2.34 15.59
N ALA A 136 0.51 3.64 15.84
CA ALA A 136 -0.13 4.69 15.07
C ALA A 136 0.23 4.56 13.57
N ASN A 137 -0.72 4.11 12.76
CA ASN A 137 -0.52 3.90 11.33
C ASN A 137 -0.77 5.17 10.55
N PHE A 138 -1.65 6.06 11.05
CA PHE A 138 -1.97 7.37 10.51
C PHE A 138 -2.48 8.29 11.63
N ILE A 139 -2.09 9.56 11.64
CA ILE A 139 -2.57 10.58 12.56
C ILE A 139 -3.06 11.76 11.74
N GLY A 140 -4.36 12.02 11.80
CA GLY A 140 -5.01 13.06 11.00
C GLY A 140 -6.52 12.87 11.04
N SER A 141 -7.22 13.75 10.34
CA SER A 141 -8.67 13.59 10.17
C SER A 141 -9.01 12.50 9.16
N GLU A 142 -10.27 12.06 9.16
CA GLU A 142 -10.80 11.17 8.12
C GLU A 142 -10.73 11.80 6.72
N GLU A 143 -10.86 13.13 6.63
CA GLU A 143 -10.71 13.89 5.39
C GLU A 143 -9.27 13.82 4.88
N ASP A 144 -8.28 14.01 5.76
CA ASP A 144 -6.86 13.91 5.39
C ASP A 144 -6.52 12.50 4.89
N TYR A 145 -7.03 11.47 5.56
CA TYR A 145 -6.83 10.08 5.12
C TYR A 145 -7.50 9.82 3.76
N SER A 146 -8.74 10.28 3.59
CA SER A 146 -9.47 10.13 2.32
C SER A 146 -8.73 10.80 1.17
N ARG A 147 -8.20 12.00 1.41
CA ARG A 147 -7.38 12.74 0.43
C ARG A 147 -6.12 11.96 0.04
N LEU A 148 -5.43 11.37 1.01
CA LEU A 148 -4.26 10.52 0.75
C LEU A 148 -4.62 9.30 -0.11
N VAL A 149 -5.75 8.64 0.19
CA VAL A 149 -6.25 7.51 -0.60
C VAL A 149 -6.56 7.95 -2.04
N ASP A 150 -7.21 9.10 -2.22
CA ASP A 150 -7.56 9.64 -3.54
C ASP A 150 -6.32 10.03 -4.36
N LEU A 151 -5.32 10.66 -3.74
CA LEU A 151 -4.03 10.95 -4.36
C LEU A 151 -3.35 9.67 -4.86
N THR A 152 -3.38 8.62 -4.04
CA THR A 152 -2.79 7.33 -4.40
C THR A 152 -3.54 6.67 -5.54
N LYS A 153 -4.88 6.67 -5.49
CA LYS A 153 -5.74 6.14 -6.55
C LYS A 153 -5.52 6.81 -7.89
N THR A 154 -5.36 8.14 -7.90
CA THR A 154 -5.13 8.91 -9.13
C THR A 154 -3.89 8.46 -9.89
N VAL A 155 -2.88 7.92 -9.19
CA VAL A 155 -1.62 7.48 -9.81
C VAL A 155 -1.61 5.98 -10.08
N ILE A 156 -2.02 5.19 -9.09
CA ILE A 156 -1.82 3.75 -9.07
C ILE A 156 -3.08 2.97 -9.52
N MET A 157 -4.27 3.54 -9.37
CA MET A 157 -5.54 2.84 -9.60
C MET A 157 -6.31 3.32 -10.83
N ASP A 158 -5.88 4.39 -11.50
CA ASP A 158 -6.40 4.84 -12.81
C ASP A 158 -5.68 4.18 -14.01
N THR A 159 -4.70 3.30 -13.76
CA THR A 159 -3.94 2.54 -14.77
C THR A 159 -4.58 1.19 -15.18
N LEU A 160 -5.77 0.86 -14.68
CA LEU A 160 -6.51 -0.38 -15.00
C LEU A 160 -7.62 -0.18 -16.05
#